data_AF-A0A355YPV5-F1
#
_entry.id   AF-A0A355YPV5-F1
#
_cell.length_a   1.000
_cell.length_b   1.000
_cell.length_c   1.000
_cell.angle_alpha   90.00
_cell.angle_beta   90.00
_cell.angle_gamma   90.00
#
_symmetry.space_group_name_H-M   'P 1'
#
loop_
_entity.id
_entity.type
_entity.pdbx_description
1 polymer ?
#
loop_
_entity_poly.entity_id
_entity_poly.type
_entity_poly.pdbx_seq_one_letter_code
_entity_poly.pdbx_strand_id
1 'polypeptide(L)'
;AAMAPAAADTIYQHLADYGRTPEDYDRIITGDLGSIGQKILKDLMLEKGVDLKDIHDDCGILIFDADTQDTHAGGSGCGCAAATLAAYILPKLKTGEWKRVLLVPTGALLSKVSFNEGQSIPGIAHGVVLEHC
;
A
#
# COMPACT_ATOMS: atom_id res chain seq x y z
N ALA A 1 -0.63 -3.47 13.29
CA ALA A 1 -0.12 -3.55 11.91
C ALA A 1 1.28 -2.95 11.86
N ALA A 2 2.33 -3.78 11.84
CA ALA A 2 3.72 -3.29 11.89
C ALA A 2 4.15 -2.52 10.63
N MET A 3 3.46 -2.73 9.50
CA MET A 3 3.84 -2.19 8.18
C MET A 3 3.25 -0.80 7.88
N ALA A 4 2.14 -0.42 8.51
CA ALA A 4 1.46 0.85 8.21
C ALA A 4 2.35 2.08 8.45
N PRO A 5 3.17 2.17 9.53
CA PRO A 5 4.11 3.27 9.69
C PRO A 5 5.16 3.36 8.58
N ALA A 6 5.65 2.20 8.09
CA ALA A 6 6.62 2.18 7.00
C ALA A 6 6.00 2.67 5.68
N ALA A 7 4.76 2.27 5.38
CA ALA A 7 4.04 2.79 4.22
C ALA A 7 3.79 4.30 4.32
N ALA A 8 3.37 4.78 5.51
CA ALA A 8 3.12 6.20 5.74
C ALA A 8 4.38 7.03 5.56
N ASP A 9 5.51 6.56 6.11
CA ASP A 9 6.81 7.23 5.98
C ASP A 9 7.25 7.31 4.51
N THR A 10 7.22 6.19 3.78
CA THR A 10 7.59 6.16 2.36
C THR A 10 6.69 7.05 1.50
N ILE A 11 5.37 7.03 1.70
CA ILE A 11 4.44 7.87 0.92
C ILE A 11 4.67 9.34 1.24
N TYR A 12 4.75 9.70 2.53
CA TYR A 12 4.97 11.08 2.94
C TYR A 12 6.29 11.63 2.41
N GLN A 13 7.38 10.87 2.58
CA GLN A 13 8.70 11.28 2.12
C GLN A 13 8.74 11.44 0.60
N HIS A 14 8.13 10.51 -0.14
CA HIS A 14 8.00 10.59 -1.60
C HIS A 14 7.25 11.86 -2.04
N LEU A 15 6.13 12.19 -1.41
CA LEU A 15 5.39 13.41 -1.72
C LEU A 15 6.24 14.66 -1.44
N ALA A 16 6.95 14.69 -0.31
CA ALA A 16 7.83 15.80 0.04
C ALA A 16 9.02 15.94 -0.92
N ASP A 17 9.71 14.84 -1.26
CA ASP A 17 10.90 14.83 -2.11
C ASP A 17 10.60 15.35 -3.51
N TYR A 18 9.42 15.04 -4.05
CA TYR A 18 9.01 15.46 -5.39
C TYR A 18 8.14 16.73 -5.39
N GLY A 19 7.87 17.33 -4.23
CA GLY A 19 6.98 18.50 -4.11
C GLY A 19 5.57 18.24 -4.64
N ARG A 20 5.06 17.03 -4.41
CA ARG A 20 3.78 16.54 -4.90
C ARG A 20 2.75 16.44 -3.79
N THR A 21 1.48 16.40 -4.16
CA THR A 21 0.36 16.10 -3.26
C THR A 21 -0.32 14.79 -3.70
N PRO A 22 -1.20 14.22 -2.87
CA PRO A 22 -2.01 13.06 -3.27
C PRO A 22 -2.74 13.29 -4.60
N GLU A 23 -3.22 14.51 -4.87
CA GLU A 23 -3.93 14.90 -6.10
C GLU A 23 -3.09 14.78 -7.38
N ASP A 24 -1.76 14.68 -7.29
CA ASP A 24 -0.90 14.41 -8.45
C ASP A 24 -0.99 12.96 -8.94
N TYR A 25 -1.68 12.07 -8.20
CA TYR A 25 -1.83 10.65 -8.50
C TYR A 25 -3.30 10.30 -8.72
N ASP A 26 -3.57 9.43 -9.69
CA ASP A 26 -4.90 8.84 -9.83
C ASP A 26 -5.15 7.83 -8.73
N ARG A 27 -4.11 7.07 -8.34
CA ARG A 27 -4.14 6.11 -7.24
C ARG A 27 -2.82 6.03 -6.48
N ILE A 28 -2.92 5.83 -5.18
CA ILE A 28 -1.81 5.42 -4.30
C ILE A 28 -2.17 4.04 -3.75
N ILE A 29 -1.43 3.00 -4.13
CA ILE A 29 -1.82 1.61 -3.86
C ILE A 29 -0.76 0.94 -2.98
N THR A 30 -1.13 0.46 -1.80
CA THR A 30 -0.23 -0.30 -0.91
C THR A 30 -0.25 -1.80 -1.20
N GLY A 31 0.78 -2.51 -0.73
CA GLY A 31 0.93 -3.95 -0.97
C GLY A 31 -0.09 -4.81 -0.22
N ASP A 32 0.02 -4.88 1.09
CA ASP A 32 -0.76 -5.84 1.88
C ASP A 32 -1.00 -5.37 3.32
N LEU A 33 -1.39 -4.10 3.45
CA LEU A 33 -1.80 -3.56 4.73
C LEU A 33 -3.14 -4.14 5.19
N GLY A 34 -3.99 -4.54 4.25
CA GLY A 34 -5.37 -4.95 4.50
C GLY A 34 -6.21 -3.82 5.11
N SER A 35 -7.44 -4.14 5.47
CA SER A 35 -8.41 -3.17 6.01
C SER A 35 -7.93 -2.47 7.29
N ILE A 36 -7.25 -3.20 8.17
CA ILE A 36 -6.71 -2.68 9.43
C ILE A 36 -5.53 -1.75 9.17
N GLY A 37 -4.54 -2.19 8.38
CA GLY A 37 -3.35 -1.40 8.11
C GLY A 37 -3.65 -0.17 7.27
N GLN A 38 -4.58 -0.27 6.33
CA GLN A 38 -5.08 0.88 5.55
C GLN A 38 -5.66 1.97 6.45
N LYS A 39 -6.47 1.61 7.44
CA LYS A 39 -7.02 2.60 8.38
C LYS A 39 -5.90 3.33 9.13
N ILE A 40 -4.94 2.58 9.67
CA ILE A 40 -3.79 3.13 10.40
C ILE A 40 -2.95 4.03 9.49
N LEU A 41 -2.71 3.63 8.24
CA LEU A 41 -2.02 4.46 7.26
C LEU A 41 -2.73 5.80 7.06
N LYS A 42 -4.05 5.79 6.83
CA LYS A 42 -4.82 7.02 6.63
C LYS A 42 -4.75 7.93 7.85
N ASP A 43 -4.86 7.39 9.06
CA ASP A 43 -4.74 8.15 10.30
C ASP A 43 -3.33 8.78 10.44
N LEU A 44 -2.26 8.03 10.20
CA LEU A 44 -0.87 8.53 10.26
C LEU A 44 -0.57 9.61 9.22
N MET A 45 -1.15 9.50 8.02
CA MET A 45 -0.99 10.51 6.97
C MET A 45 -1.74 11.80 7.31
N LEU A 46 -2.94 11.67 7.88
CA LEU A 46 -3.72 12.81 8.37
C LEU A 46 -3.00 13.56 9.50
N GLU A 47 -2.35 12.84 10.42
CA GLU A 47 -1.49 13.46 11.46
C GLU A 47 -0.34 14.29 10.88
N LYS A 48 0.14 13.92 9.69
CA LYS A 48 1.17 14.65 8.93
C LYS A 48 0.60 15.74 8.01
N GLY A 49 -0.70 15.99 8.07
CA GLY A 49 -1.39 17.00 7.24
C GLY A 49 -1.64 16.57 5.80
N VAL A 50 -1.55 15.27 5.49
CA VAL A 50 -1.78 14.72 4.15
C VAL A 50 -3.01 13.82 4.16
N ASP A 51 -4.07 14.26 3.48
CA ASP A 51 -5.28 13.47 3.33
C ASP A 51 -5.21 12.61 2.05
N LEU A 52 -5.12 11.29 2.22
CA LEU A 52 -5.12 10.33 1.12
C LEU A 52 -6.52 10.12 0.50
N LYS A 53 -7.59 10.67 1.11
CA LYS A 53 -8.98 10.61 0.62
C LYS A 53 -9.37 9.21 0.14
N ASP A 54 -10.08 9.16 -0.98
CA ASP A 54 -10.54 7.95 -1.66
C ASP A 54 -9.60 7.52 -2.80
N ILE A 55 -8.39 8.09 -2.87
CA ILE A 55 -7.40 7.70 -3.89
C ILE A 55 -6.46 6.59 -3.41
N HIS A 56 -6.53 6.22 -2.13
CA HIS A 56 -5.77 5.12 -1.55
C HIS A 56 -6.53 3.80 -1.62
N ASP A 57 -5.87 2.78 -2.17
CA ASP A 57 -6.31 1.38 -2.21
C ASP A 57 -5.19 0.45 -1.68
N ASP A 58 -5.52 -0.81 -1.39
CA ASP A 58 -4.56 -1.83 -0.96
C ASP A 58 -4.71 -3.11 -1.79
N CYS A 59 -3.61 -3.69 -2.28
CA CYS A 59 -3.68 -4.89 -3.11
C CYS A 59 -4.30 -6.08 -2.35
N GLY A 60 -4.13 -6.15 -1.02
CA GLY A 60 -4.75 -7.16 -0.17
C GLY A 60 -6.27 -7.08 -0.12
N ILE A 61 -6.82 -5.88 -0.29
CA ILE A 61 -8.27 -5.67 -0.37
C ILE A 61 -8.77 -5.90 -1.80
N LEU A 62 -8.04 -5.41 -2.81
CA LEU A 62 -8.44 -5.49 -4.21
C LEU A 62 -8.47 -6.91 -4.77
N ILE A 63 -7.64 -7.82 -4.23
CA ILE A 63 -7.46 -9.16 -4.79
C ILE A 63 -8.59 -10.14 -4.43
N PHE A 64 -9.43 -9.82 -3.45
CA PHE A 64 -10.52 -10.68 -2.98
C PHE A 64 -11.83 -9.92 -2.79
N ASP A 65 -12.94 -10.63 -2.86
CA ASP A 65 -14.24 -10.15 -2.42
C ASP A 65 -14.46 -10.52 -0.93
N ALA A 66 -14.38 -9.52 -0.06
CA ALA A 66 -14.50 -9.71 1.38
C ALA A 66 -15.89 -10.21 1.81
N ASP A 67 -16.94 -9.85 1.08
CA ASP A 67 -18.33 -10.20 1.46
C ASP A 67 -18.63 -11.68 1.18
N THR A 68 -17.95 -12.26 0.19
CA THR A 68 -18.22 -13.64 -0.24
C THR A 68 -17.13 -14.65 0.12
N GLN A 69 -15.91 -14.19 0.41
CA GLN A 69 -14.74 -15.07 0.53
C GLN A 69 -14.09 -15.16 1.94
N ASP A 70 -14.68 -14.52 2.96
CA ASP A 70 -14.19 -14.54 4.36
C ASP A 70 -12.68 -14.27 4.49
N THR A 71 -12.24 -13.14 3.96
CA THR A 71 -10.81 -12.81 3.80
C THR A 71 -10.18 -12.18 5.04
N HIS A 72 -10.92 -12.12 6.15
CA HIS A 72 -10.55 -11.40 7.38
C HIS A 72 -10.14 -9.93 7.10
N ALA A 73 -8.85 -9.62 7.18
CA ALA A 73 -8.33 -8.27 6.92
C ALA A 73 -7.93 -8.04 5.45
N GLY A 74 -7.93 -9.09 4.62
CA GLY A 74 -7.47 -9.06 3.23
C GLY A 74 -6.33 -10.03 2.94
N GLY A 75 -5.87 -10.04 1.70
CA GLY A 75 -4.71 -10.81 1.23
C GLY A 75 -3.38 -10.25 1.72
N SER A 76 -2.37 -11.12 1.81
CA SER A 76 -1.00 -10.74 2.17
C SER A 76 0.04 -11.64 1.50
N GLY A 77 1.29 -11.19 1.48
CA GLY A 77 2.43 -11.90 0.95
C GLY A 77 2.90 -11.38 -0.41
N CYS A 78 4.09 -11.81 -0.83
CA CYS A 78 4.76 -11.29 -2.03
C CYS A 78 3.94 -11.46 -3.33
N GLY A 79 3.10 -12.51 -3.39
CA GLY A 79 2.21 -12.76 -4.52
C GLY A 79 1.06 -11.76 -4.63
N CYS A 80 0.65 -11.12 -3.53
CA CYS A 80 -0.48 -10.20 -3.52
C CYS A 80 -0.19 -8.94 -4.34
N ALA A 81 0.86 -8.19 -3.96
CA ALA A 81 1.24 -6.99 -4.70
C ALA A 81 1.64 -7.30 -6.15
N ALA A 82 2.34 -8.41 -6.39
CA ALA A 82 2.78 -8.80 -7.73
C ALA A 82 1.60 -9.16 -8.66
N ALA A 83 0.67 -9.99 -8.17
CA ALA A 83 -0.50 -10.39 -8.96
C ALA A 83 -1.43 -9.20 -9.23
N THR A 84 -1.72 -8.38 -8.22
CA THR A 84 -2.58 -7.21 -8.38
C THR A 84 -1.94 -6.17 -9.30
N LEU A 85 -0.63 -5.95 -9.22
CA LEU A 85 0.08 -5.10 -10.19
C LEU A 85 -0.12 -5.62 -11.62
N ALA A 86 0.22 -6.89 -11.87
CA ALA A 86 0.24 -7.44 -13.21
C ALA A 86 -1.15 -7.56 -13.84
N ALA A 87 -2.15 -8.00 -13.06
CA ALA A 87 -3.47 -8.36 -13.56
C ALA A 87 -4.51 -7.24 -13.44
N TYR A 88 -4.30 -6.25 -12.57
CA TYR A 88 -5.29 -5.20 -12.31
C TYR A 88 -4.76 -3.79 -12.59
N ILE A 89 -3.60 -3.43 -12.04
CA ILE A 89 -3.06 -2.06 -12.14
C ILE A 89 -2.49 -1.78 -13.54
N LEU A 90 -1.62 -2.65 -14.07
CA LEU A 90 -1.00 -2.45 -15.39
C LEU A 90 -2.03 -2.39 -16.53
N PRO A 91 -3.10 -3.22 -16.57
CA PRO A 91 -4.15 -3.06 -17.57
C PRO A 91 -4.84 -1.69 -17.52
N LYS A 92 -5.13 -1.16 -16.33
CA LYS A 92 -5.76 0.16 -16.16
C LYS A 92 -4.86 1.32 -16.59
N LEU A 93 -3.55 1.19 -16.32
CA LEU A 93 -2.54 2.09 -16.88
C LEU A 93 -2.49 1.98 -18.39
N LYS A 94 -2.50 0.77 -18.96
CA LYS A 94 -2.42 0.56 -20.41
C LYS A 94 -3.63 1.12 -21.17
N THR A 95 -4.83 1.05 -20.60
CA THR A 95 -6.05 1.63 -21.20
C THR A 95 -6.16 3.14 -21.02
N GLY A 96 -5.30 3.75 -20.18
CA GLY A 96 -5.36 5.17 -19.83
C GLY A 96 -6.49 5.50 -18.83
N GLU A 97 -7.11 4.48 -18.23
CA GLU A 97 -8.07 4.67 -17.12
C GLU A 97 -7.39 5.35 -15.94
N TRP A 98 -6.15 4.92 -15.65
CA TRP A 98 -5.23 5.60 -14.74
C TRP A 98 -4.02 6.07 -15.54
N LYS A 99 -3.53 7.26 -15.21
CA LYS A 99 -2.38 7.90 -15.87
C LYS A 99 -1.14 7.91 -14.98
N ARG A 100 -1.29 8.07 -13.67
CA ARG A 100 -0.19 7.99 -12.70
C ARG A 100 -0.61 7.24 -11.44
N VAL A 101 0.11 6.17 -11.13
CA VAL A 101 -0.11 5.35 -9.94
C VAL A 101 1.17 5.26 -9.12
N LEU A 102 1.08 5.50 -7.81
CA LEU A 102 2.15 5.21 -6.87
C LEU A 102 1.87 3.85 -6.21
N LEU A 103 2.64 2.82 -6.58
CA LEU A 103 2.57 1.51 -5.94
C LEU A 103 3.59 1.43 -4.80
N VAL A 104 3.15 0.99 -3.61
CA VAL A 104 3.96 0.93 -2.39
C VAL A 104 3.84 -0.45 -1.72
N PRO A 105 4.52 -1.49 -2.21
CA PRO A 105 4.53 -2.79 -1.55
C PRO A 105 5.23 -2.70 -0.19
N THR A 106 4.69 -3.43 0.78
CA THR A 106 5.12 -3.45 2.18
C THR A 106 5.69 -4.80 2.58
N GLY A 107 6.51 -4.81 3.64
CA GLY A 107 7.04 -6.04 4.20
C GLY A 107 7.27 -5.94 5.70
N ALA A 108 6.99 -7.04 6.41
CA ALA A 108 7.35 -7.22 7.81
C ALA A 108 8.59 -8.13 7.91
N LEU A 109 9.66 -7.62 8.48
CA LEU A 109 10.96 -8.30 8.55
C LEU A 109 11.07 -9.13 9.84
N LEU A 110 10.47 -10.32 9.85
CA LEU A 110 10.47 -11.20 11.03
C LEU A 110 10.95 -12.62 10.72
N SER A 111 11.35 -13.31 11.78
CA SER A 111 11.63 -14.74 11.78
C SER A 111 10.93 -15.40 12.97
N LYS A 112 10.79 -16.74 12.94
CA LYS A 112 10.27 -17.48 14.09
C LYS A 112 11.09 -17.23 15.36
N VAL A 113 12.41 -17.06 15.20
CA VAL A 113 13.33 -16.83 16.32
C VAL A 113 13.11 -15.44 16.91
N SER A 114 13.23 -14.38 16.11
CA SER A 114 13.10 -13.00 16.59
C SER A 114 11.74 -12.73 17.24
N PHE A 115 10.66 -13.30 16.69
CA PHE A 115 9.33 -13.18 17.29
C PHE A 115 9.24 -13.89 18.65
N ASN A 116 9.73 -15.12 18.77
CA ASN A 116 9.66 -15.88 20.02
C ASN A 116 10.61 -15.33 21.10
N GLU A 117 11.66 -14.62 20.70
CA GLU A 117 12.55 -13.87 21.61
C GLU A 117 11.96 -12.52 22.06
N GLY A 118 10.75 -12.18 21.62
CA GLY A 118 10.06 -10.95 22.01
C GLY A 118 10.61 -9.68 21.36
N GLN A 119 11.33 -9.80 20.23
CA GLN A 119 11.82 -8.64 19.50
C GLN A 119 10.68 -7.94 18.75
N SER A 120 10.81 -6.62 18.57
CA SER A 120 9.92 -5.84 17.72
C SER A 120 9.99 -6.29 16.26
N ILE A 121 8.88 -6.19 15.51
CA ILE A 121 8.81 -6.49 14.08
C ILE A 121 9.10 -5.21 13.28
N PRO A 122 10.25 -5.10 12.57
CA PRO A 122 10.52 -3.97 11.69
C PRO A 122 9.65 -4.05 10.43
N GLY A 123 9.11 -2.91 10.01
CA GLY A 123 8.39 -2.75 8.73
C GLY A 123 9.26 -2.04 7.70
N ILE A 124 9.07 -2.35 6.42
CA ILE A 124 9.67 -1.63 5.28
C ILE A 124 8.64 -1.44 4.17
N ALA A 125 8.79 -0.37 3.38
CA ALA A 125 7.96 -0.10 2.22
C ALA A 125 8.80 0.54 1.10
N HIS A 126 8.57 0.12 -0.14
CA HIS A 126 9.27 0.66 -1.31
C HIS A 126 8.27 1.23 -2.31
N GLY A 127 8.46 2.47 -2.75
CA GLY A 127 7.57 3.14 -3.71
C GLY A 127 8.08 3.04 -5.15
N VAL A 128 7.17 2.79 -6.10
CA VAL A 128 7.42 2.88 -7.55
C VAL A 128 6.27 3.65 -8.20
N VAL A 129 6.60 4.68 -8.99
CA VAL A 129 5.62 5.42 -9.79
C VAL A 129 5.53 4.79 -11.18
N LEU A 130 4.31 4.49 -11.61
CA LEU A 130 3.98 3.95 -12.92
C LEU A 130 3.10 4.95 -13.67
N GLU A 131 3.45 5.26 -14.92
CA GLU A 131 2.75 6.26 -15.73
C GLU A 131 2.35 5.73 -17.11
N HIS A 132 1.18 6.16 -17.57
CA HIS A 132 0.72 5.96 -18.95
C HIS A 132 1.48 6.89 -19.91
N CYS A 133 1.87 6.37 -21.07
CA CYS A 133 2.59 7.09 -22.12
C CYS A 133 1.67 7.44 -23.29
#